data_AF-M0FI31-F1
#
_entry.id   AF-M0FI31-F1
#
_cell.length_a   1.000
_cell.length_b   1.000
_cell.length_c   1.000
_cell.angle_alpha   90.00
_cell.angle_beta   90.00
_cell.angle_gamma   90.00
#
_symmetry.space_group_name_H-M   'P 1'
#
loop_
_entity.id
_entity.type
_entity.pdbx_description
1 polymer ?
#
loop_
_entity_poly.entity_id
_entity_poly.type
_entity_poly.pdbx_seq_one_letter_code
_entity_poly.pdbx_strand_id
1 'polypeptide(L)'
;MTDTDATADYEFVDDAIVDVVESRELSRRLKDRIYQTIEEREGVTLDQAGEIAQAVEARYLDTRVDPLDPVGTVSAQSIGEPGTQMTMNTFHYAGVAEIDVTQGLPRLIELVDARKTPDTPMMTVYLEDEYANNRELAHQVVWNIESTKILALGDISTNVADMVVQVNLNDETLLERWPTYDDEGVVASEIAETIEDALGIKTRREGTLIEFGPESPSYRRLLQLVEELRDIVFKGIEEVSRVVIRKENNEDTDEEEFVLYTEGSAFGDALAIEGVDASRTTSNNIHEVHKQLGIEAAREAIIDETMNTLREQGLDDVNIRHLMLVADIMTNDGTIESIGRHGISGSKDSVLARAAFEVTVNHLLDAAIHGEEDDLDGVIENVIVGKPIAIGTGDVDLRMGSLDVEDADANAAPEPSDD
;
A
#
# COMPACT_ATOMS: atom_id res chain seq x y z
N MET A 1 -12.07 -4.88 22.67
CA MET A 1 -13.46 -4.54 23.05
C MET A 1 -14.17 -5.82 23.41
N THR A 2 -14.75 -5.82 24.61
CA THR A 2 -15.34 -6.91 25.39
C THR A 2 -16.69 -7.39 24.84
N ASP A 3 -17.13 -8.58 25.25
CA ASP A 3 -18.49 -9.13 25.05
C ASP A 3 -19.55 -8.03 25.08
N THR A 4 -20.10 -7.70 23.91
CA THR A 4 -21.26 -6.81 23.78
C THR A 4 -22.49 -7.71 23.78
N ASP A 5 -23.44 -7.42 24.67
CA ASP A 5 -24.76 -8.07 24.74
C ASP A 5 -25.46 -7.89 23.39
N ALA A 6 -25.45 -8.91 22.53
CA ALA A 6 -26.13 -8.85 21.22
C ALA A 6 -27.64 -8.57 21.39
N THR A 7 -28.22 -8.93 22.53
CA THR A 7 -29.61 -8.61 22.90
C THR A 7 -29.88 -7.13 23.19
N ALA A 8 -28.86 -6.30 23.39
CA ALA A 8 -29.05 -4.86 23.59
C ALA A 8 -29.26 -4.09 22.27
N ASP A 9 -28.80 -4.66 21.16
CA ASP A 9 -28.74 -3.99 19.85
C ASP A 9 -29.87 -4.39 18.88
N TYR A 10 -30.68 -5.41 19.21
CA TYR A 10 -31.74 -5.95 18.34
C TYR A 10 -33.05 -6.17 19.12
N GLU A 11 -34.20 -5.69 18.61
CA GLU A 11 -35.50 -5.75 19.29
C GLU A 11 -36.17 -7.13 19.18
N PHE A 12 -35.88 -7.88 18.11
CA PHE A 12 -36.49 -9.19 17.82
C PHE A 12 -35.57 -10.39 18.09
N VAL A 13 -34.39 -10.15 18.66
CA VAL A 13 -33.45 -11.21 19.04
C VAL A 13 -33.55 -11.45 20.54
N ASP A 14 -34.13 -12.58 20.94
CA ASP A 14 -34.19 -13.00 22.34
C ASP A 14 -32.94 -13.79 22.76
N ASP A 15 -32.73 -13.93 24.08
CA ASP A 15 -31.58 -14.67 24.64
C ASP A 15 -31.48 -16.11 24.08
N ALA A 16 -32.63 -16.72 23.75
CA ALA A 16 -32.68 -18.08 23.25
C ALA A 16 -32.23 -18.18 21.78
N ILE A 17 -32.51 -17.17 20.95
CA ILE A 17 -31.97 -17.04 19.60
C ILE A 17 -30.46 -16.76 19.66
N VAL A 18 -30.00 -15.92 20.59
CA VAL A 18 -28.56 -15.67 20.80
C VAL A 18 -27.85 -16.98 21.15
N ASP A 19 -28.37 -17.76 22.10
CA ASP A 19 -27.77 -19.05 22.47
C ASP A 19 -27.64 -20.00 21.27
N VAL A 20 -28.66 -20.05 20.41
CA VAL A 20 -28.65 -20.90 19.21
C VAL A 20 -27.60 -20.44 18.20
N VAL A 21 -27.46 -19.13 17.97
CA VAL A 21 -26.48 -18.57 17.01
C VAL A 21 -25.05 -18.64 17.58
N GLU A 22 -24.88 -18.36 18.87
CA GLU A 22 -23.58 -18.38 19.54
C GLU A 22 -23.00 -19.78 19.67
N SER A 23 -23.87 -20.80 19.81
CA SER A 23 -23.46 -22.22 19.82
C SER A 23 -22.78 -22.70 18.53
N ARG A 24 -22.87 -21.93 17.43
CA ARG A 24 -22.29 -22.27 16.12
C ARG A 24 -20.89 -21.71 15.95
N GLU A 25 -20.04 -22.47 15.26
CA GLU A 25 -18.65 -22.08 14.93
C GLU A 25 -18.61 -21.13 13.71
N LEU A 26 -19.28 -19.99 13.82
CA LEU A 26 -19.33 -18.94 12.81
C LEU A 26 -18.48 -17.72 13.24
N SER A 27 -17.98 -16.97 12.26
CA SER A 27 -17.31 -15.70 12.54
C SER A 27 -18.29 -14.66 13.09
N ARG A 28 -17.81 -13.74 13.94
CA ARG A 28 -18.65 -12.68 14.53
C ARG A 28 -19.43 -11.90 13.48
N ARG A 29 -18.76 -11.46 12.40
CA ARG A 29 -19.41 -10.77 11.27
C ARG A 29 -20.56 -11.56 10.64
N LEU A 30 -20.48 -12.89 10.59
CA LEU A 30 -21.58 -13.71 10.07
C LEU A 30 -22.71 -13.85 11.09
N LYS A 31 -22.38 -13.95 12.38
CA LYS A 31 -23.37 -13.93 13.48
C LYS A 31 -24.14 -12.61 13.50
N ASP A 32 -23.43 -11.48 13.41
CA ASP A 32 -24.03 -10.13 13.36
C ASP A 32 -24.98 -9.99 12.15
N ARG A 33 -24.58 -10.52 10.98
CA ARG A 33 -25.46 -10.55 9.80
C ARG A 33 -26.69 -11.43 9.98
N ILE A 34 -26.59 -12.53 10.74
CA ILE A 34 -27.75 -13.36 11.08
C ILE A 34 -28.69 -12.57 11.97
N TYR A 35 -28.18 -11.90 13.00
CA TYR A 35 -29.00 -11.05 13.89
C TYR A 35 -29.70 -9.94 13.11
N GLN A 36 -28.98 -9.21 12.25
CA GLN A 36 -29.56 -8.18 11.39
C GLN A 36 -30.65 -8.74 10.45
N THR A 37 -30.45 -9.93 9.89
CA THR A 37 -31.44 -10.57 9.00
C THR A 37 -32.69 -11.02 9.77
N ILE A 38 -32.52 -11.45 11.03
CA ILE A 38 -33.64 -11.83 11.92
C ILE A 38 -34.45 -10.58 12.28
N GLU A 39 -33.77 -9.48 12.59
CA GLU A 39 -34.36 -8.19 12.89
C GLU A 39 -35.19 -7.66 11.71
N GLU A 40 -34.63 -7.64 10.50
CA GLU A 40 -35.30 -7.17 9.27
C GLU A 40 -36.55 -7.98 8.90
N ARG A 41 -36.64 -9.23 9.35
CA ARG A 41 -37.72 -10.15 8.97
C ARG A 41 -38.91 -10.16 9.93
N GLU A 42 -38.82 -9.46 11.06
CA GLU A 42 -39.84 -9.29 12.11
C GLU A 42 -40.57 -10.60 12.50
N GLY A 43 -40.36 -11.10 13.73
CA GLY A 43 -41.13 -12.23 14.26
C GLY A 43 -40.69 -13.62 13.79
N VAL A 44 -39.38 -13.79 13.57
CA VAL A 44 -38.76 -15.11 13.33
C VAL A 44 -38.90 -15.96 14.60
N THR A 45 -39.40 -17.19 14.45
CA THR A 45 -39.48 -18.14 15.57
C THR A 45 -38.11 -18.73 15.89
N LEU A 46 -37.91 -19.20 17.13
CA LEU A 46 -36.67 -19.87 17.55
C LEU A 46 -36.26 -21.02 16.62
N ASP A 47 -37.22 -21.83 16.17
CA ASP A 47 -36.96 -22.94 15.25
C ASP A 47 -36.45 -22.44 13.89
N GLN A 48 -37.07 -21.38 13.35
CA GLN A 48 -36.64 -20.77 12.10
C GLN A 48 -35.28 -20.09 12.21
N ALA A 49 -34.97 -19.44 13.33
CA ALA A 49 -33.65 -18.89 13.61
C ALA A 49 -32.59 -20.01 13.65
N GLY A 50 -32.92 -21.16 14.26
CA GLY A 50 -32.09 -22.35 14.25
C GLY A 50 -31.85 -22.92 12.85
N GLU A 51 -32.90 -23.00 12.02
CA GLU A 51 -32.77 -23.43 10.62
C GLU A 51 -31.90 -22.48 9.79
N ILE A 52 -32.07 -21.16 9.96
CA ILE A 52 -31.25 -20.15 9.29
C ILE A 52 -29.79 -20.30 9.70
N ALA A 53 -29.51 -20.36 11.01
CA ALA A 53 -28.15 -20.52 11.52
C ALA A 53 -27.51 -21.81 11.02
N GLN A 54 -28.25 -22.93 11.02
CA GLN A 54 -27.78 -24.21 10.50
C GLN A 54 -27.51 -24.17 9.00
N ALA A 55 -28.38 -23.53 8.22
CA ALA A 55 -28.18 -23.38 6.77
C ALA A 55 -26.96 -22.51 6.45
N VAL A 56 -26.72 -21.45 7.23
CA VAL A 56 -25.54 -20.59 7.09
C VAL A 56 -24.27 -21.36 7.46
N GLU A 57 -24.29 -22.10 8.57
CA GLU A 57 -23.18 -22.96 8.99
C GLU A 57 -22.86 -24.03 7.95
N ALA A 58 -23.86 -24.75 7.46
CA ALA A 58 -23.68 -25.77 6.43
C ALA A 58 -23.06 -25.17 5.17
N ARG A 59 -23.55 -24.01 4.71
CA ARG A 59 -22.99 -23.31 3.55
C ARG A 59 -21.57 -22.78 3.82
N TYR A 60 -21.29 -22.31 5.03
CA TYR A 60 -19.95 -21.86 5.40
C TYR A 60 -18.94 -23.01 5.37
N LEU A 61 -19.31 -24.18 5.91
CA LEU A 61 -18.48 -25.38 5.90
C LEU A 61 -18.25 -25.91 4.49
N ASP A 62 -19.29 -25.93 3.65
CA ASP A 62 -19.23 -26.41 2.26
C ASP A 62 -18.42 -25.49 1.34
N THR A 63 -18.30 -24.20 1.68
CA THR A 63 -17.56 -23.21 0.89
C THR A 63 -16.11 -22.98 1.36
N ARG A 64 -15.64 -23.74 2.36
CA ARG A 64 -14.23 -23.67 2.77
C ARG A 64 -13.33 -24.20 1.65
N VAL A 65 -12.12 -23.65 1.57
CA VAL A 65 -11.10 -24.20 0.66
C VAL A 65 -10.73 -25.61 1.11
N ASP A 66 -10.63 -26.53 0.16
CA ASP A 66 -10.18 -27.89 0.44
C ASP A 66 -8.72 -27.86 0.91
N PRO A 67 -8.34 -28.68 1.91
CA PRO A 67 -6.95 -28.83 2.30
C PRO A 67 -6.09 -29.26 1.10
N LEU A 68 -4.84 -28.78 1.06
CA LEU A 68 -3.86 -29.08 0.01
C LEU A 68 -4.16 -28.48 -1.37
N ASP A 69 -5.16 -27.61 -1.49
CA ASP A 69 -5.40 -26.86 -2.72
C ASP A 69 -4.21 -25.92 -3.04
N PRO A 70 -3.69 -25.85 -4.28
CA PRO A 70 -2.53 -25.04 -4.66
C PRO A 70 -2.83 -23.54 -4.70
N VAL A 71 -3.21 -22.95 -3.56
CA VAL A 71 -3.63 -21.55 -3.45
C VAL A 71 -2.56 -20.56 -3.93
N GLY A 72 -1.28 -20.88 -3.77
CA GLY A 72 -0.19 -20.05 -4.28
C GLY A 72 -0.18 -19.96 -5.82
N THR A 73 -0.35 -21.10 -6.50
CA THR A 73 -0.40 -21.16 -7.97
C THR A 73 -1.65 -20.48 -8.51
N VAL A 74 -2.81 -20.75 -7.89
CA VAL A 74 -4.08 -20.13 -8.30
C VAL A 74 -4.02 -18.62 -8.11
N SER A 75 -3.52 -18.15 -6.96
CA SER A 75 -3.39 -16.70 -6.70
C SER A 75 -2.45 -16.02 -7.68
N ALA A 76 -1.30 -16.62 -7.98
CA ALA A 76 -0.36 -16.08 -8.96
C ALA A 76 -0.99 -15.99 -10.37
N GLN A 77 -1.77 -16.99 -10.77
CA GLN A 77 -2.50 -16.97 -12.04
C GLN A 77 -3.60 -15.92 -12.06
N SER A 78 -4.41 -15.83 -11.00
CA SER A 78 -5.53 -14.89 -10.90
C SER A 78 -5.06 -13.43 -10.89
N ILE A 79 -3.90 -13.13 -10.31
CA ILE A 79 -3.30 -11.79 -10.34
C ILE A 79 -2.62 -11.51 -11.69
N GLY A 80 -1.99 -12.52 -12.29
CA GLY A 80 -1.25 -12.37 -13.54
C GLY A 80 -2.10 -12.36 -14.81
N GLU A 81 -3.23 -13.08 -14.83
CA GLU A 81 -4.12 -13.19 -16.00
C GLU A 81 -4.64 -11.82 -16.46
N PRO A 82 -5.15 -10.93 -15.56
CA PRO A 82 -5.56 -9.59 -15.95
C PRO A 82 -4.42 -8.76 -16.54
N GLY A 83 -3.15 -9.01 -16.15
CA GLY A 83 -1.99 -8.30 -16.68
C GLY A 83 -1.85 -8.39 -18.21
N THR A 84 -2.35 -9.46 -18.84
CA THR A 84 -2.36 -9.58 -20.32
C THR A 84 -3.49 -8.80 -20.99
N GLN A 85 -4.54 -8.49 -20.23
CA GLN A 85 -5.73 -7.77 -20.67
C GLN A 85 -5.63 -6.27 -20.35
N MET A 86 -4.72 -5.89 -19.45
CA MET A 86 -4.37 -4.50 -19.15
C MET A 86 -3.73 -3.84 -20.37
N THR A 87 -4.54 -3.16 -21.15
CA THR A 87 -4.08 -2.16 -22.11
C THR A 87 -3.78 -0.85 -21.39
N MET A 88 -2.82 -0.05 -21.87
CA MET A 88 -2.58 1.30 -21.36
C MET A 88 -3.85 2.15 -21.49
N ASN A 89 -4.65 2.18 -20.44
CA ASN A 89 -5.65 3.23 -20.26
C ASN A 89 -4.95 4.33 -19.47
N THR A 90 -4.41 5.32 -20.18
CA THR A 90 -4.20 6.64 -19.58
C THR A 90 -5.59 7.24 -19.42
N PHE A 91 -6.25 6.96 -18.30
CA PHE A 91 -7.39 7.76 -17.90
C PHE A 91 -6.86 9.15 -17.56
N HIS A 92 -7.12 10.10 -18.46
CA HIS A 92 -7.20 11.48 -18.05
C HIS A 92 -8.56 11.62 -17.35
N TYR A 93 -8.62 11.78 -16.03
CA TYR A 93 -9.90 12.20 -15.45
C TYR A 93 -10.20 13.61 -15.97
N ALA A 94 -11.30 13.73 -16.70
CA ALA A 94 -11.73 15.00 -17.23
C ALA A 94 -12.17 15.94 -16.08
N GLY A 95 -11.26 16.80 -15.58
CA GLY A 95 -11.62 17.80 -14.58
C GLY A 95 -10.45 18.33 -13.75
N VAL A 96 -9.81 19.38 -14.28
CA VAL A 96 -8.99 20.41 -13.60
C VAL A 96 -8.21 19.97 -12.33
N ALA A 97 -6.90 19.79 -12.52
CA ALA A 97 -5.86 19.52 -11.52
C ALA A 97 -5.68 18.03 -11.15
N GLU A 98 -5.22 17.24 -12.13
CA GLU A 98 -4.71 15.90 -11.89
C GLU A 98 -3.19 15.91 -11.72
N ILE A 99 -2.74 15.11 -10.75
CA ILE A 99 -1.36 14.69 -10.58
C ILE A 99 -1.20 13.46 -11.47
N ASP A 100 -0.14 13.42 -12.29
CA ASP A 100 0.14 12.26 -13.13
C ASP A 100 0.61 11.10 -12.23
N VAL A 101 -0.17 10.03 -12.18
CA VAL A 101 0.15 8.82 -11.40
C VAL A 101 0.39 7.65 -12.35
N THR A 102 1.40 6.83 -12.08
CA THR A 102 1.58 5.55 -12.75
C THR A 102 0.42 4.63 -12.38
N GLN A 103 -0.41 4.30 -13.37
CA GLN A 103 -1.56 3.41 -13.20
C GLN A 103 -1.43 2.13 -14.02
N GLY A 104 -2.20 1.12 -13.63
CA GLY A 104 -2.31 -0.15 -14.34
C GLY A 104 -1.10 -1.07 -14.14
N LEU A 105 -0.70 -1.77 -15.20
CA LEU A 105 0.32 -2.83 -15.11
C LEU A 105 1.70 -2.34 -14.61
N PRO A 106 2.24 -1.19 -15.05
CA PRO A 106 3.51 -0.68 -14.53
C PRO A 106 3.50 -0.55 -13.00
N ARG A 107 2.39 -0.05 -12.43
CA ARG A 107 2.23 0.12 -10.99
C ARG A 107 2.18 -1.21 -10.25
N LEU A 108 1.45 -2.19 -10.78
CA LEU A 108 1.46 -3.56 -10.23
C LEU A 108 2.86 -4.17 -10.21
N ILE A 109 3.64 -3.96 -11.27
CA ILE A 109 5.03 -4.45 -11.35
C ILE A 109 5.88 -3.78 -10.26
N GLU A 110 5.76 -2.46 -10.06
CA GLU A 110 6.51 -1.74 -9.01
C GLU A 110 6.24 -2.29 -7.61
N LEU A 111 4.97 -2.60 -7.31
CA LEU A 111 4.54 -3.13 -6.01
C LEU A 111 5.09 -4.54 -5.79
N VAL A 112 4.93 -5.42 -6.79
CA VAL A 112 5.39 -6.82 -6.74
C VAL A 112 6.93 -6.92 -6.67
N ASP A 113 7.63 -6.01 -7.36
CA ASP A 113 9.09 -5.91 -7.29
C ASP A 113 9.59 -5.18 -6.03
N ALA A 114 8.67 -4.71 -5.16
CA ALA A 114 8.96 -3.95 -3.96
C ALA A 114 9.97 -2.82 -4.20
N ARG A 115 9.77 -2.03 -5.27
CA ARG A 115 10.69 -0.92 -5.59
C ARG A 115 10.79 0.07 -4.43
N LYS A 116 12.01 0.49 -4.11
CA LYS A 116 12.30 1.43 -3.00
C LYS A 116 11.64 2.80 -3.17
N THR A 117 11.59 3.29 -4.41
CA THR A 117 10.95 4.55 -4.77
C THR A 117 10.10 4.26 -6.01
N PRO A 118 8.79 4.53 -5.96
CA PRO A 118 7.92 4.38 -7.13
C PRO A 118 8.24 5.45 -8.18
N ASP A 119 7.82 5.24 -9.43
CA ASP A 119 8.15 6.18 -10.51
C ASP A 119 7.37 7.51 -10.37
N THR A 120 6.15 7.46 -9.83
CA THR A 120 5.36 8.65 -9.42
C THR A 120 4.89 8.51 -7.96
N PRO A 121 5.70 8.96 -6.99
CA PRO A 121 5.30 8.96 -5.59
C PRO A 121 4.21 9.99 -5.34
N MET A 122 3.24 9.65 -4.48
CA MET A 122 2.15 10.53 -4.09
C MET A 122 1.68 10.22 -2.67
N MET A 123 1.15 11.24 -1.99
CA MET A 123 0.49 11.09 -0.70
C MET A 123 -0.89 11.73 -0.75
N THR A 124 -1.81 11.13 0.01
CA THR A 124 -3.12 11.71 0.30
C THR A 124 -3.09 12.16 1.75
N VAL A 125 -2.94 13.46 1.94
CA VAL A 125 -2.78 14.10 3.25
C VAL A 125 -4.13 14.62 3.69
N TYR A 126 -4.66 14.01 4.75
CA TYR A 126 -5.86 14.45 5.42
C TYR A 126 -5.51 15.52 6.45
N LEU A 127 -6.44 16.44 6.69
CA LEU A 127 -6.28 17.53 7.64
C LEU A 127 -7.10 17.28 8.90
N GLU A 128 -6.64 17.80 10.03
CA GLU A 128 -7.44 17.81 11.26
C GLU A 128 -8.70 18.67 11.08
N ASP A 129 -9.78 18.39 11.83
CA ASP A 129 -11.11 19.01 11.65
C ASP A 129 -11.10 20.55 11.56
N GLU A 130 -10.21 21.22 12.31
CA GLU A 130 -10.07 22.67 12.31
C GLU A 130 -9.52 23.22 10.97
N TYR A 131 -8.60 22.48 10.35
CA TYR A 131 -7.95 22.81 9.08
C TYR A 131 -8.75 22.31 7.88
N ALA A 132 -9.42 21.16 8.03
CA ALA A 132 -10.21 20.49 7.00
C ALA A 132 -11.43 21.31 6.55
N ASN A 133 -11.98 22.16 7.42
CA ASN A 133 -13.15 23.00 7.12
C ASN A 133 -12.80 24.41 6.62
N ASN A 134 -11.54 24.84 6.78
CA ASN A 134 -11.13 26.20 6.44
C ASN A 134 -10.06 26.22 5.36
N ARG A 135 -10.42 26.78 4.20
CA ARG A 135 -9.54 26.89 3.05
C ARG A 135 -8.25 27.67 3.32
N GLU A 136 -8.29 28.71 4.15
CA GLU A 136 -7.12 29.54 4.46
C GLU A 136 -6.11 28.76 5.31
N LEU A 137 -6.59 27.97 6.28
CA LEU A 137 -5.75 27.12 7.12
C LEU A 137 -5.18 25.94 6.33
N ALA A 138 -5.98 25.31 5.47
CA ALA A 138 -5.48 24.28 4.55
C ALA A 138 -4.37 24.80 3.63
N HIS A 139 -4.47 26.05 3.14
CA HIS A 139 -3.42 26.68 2.35
C HIS A 139 -2.11 26.88 3.14
N GLN A 140 -2.18 27.11 4.45
CA GLN A 140 -0.97 27.19 5.28
C GLN A 140 -0.23 25.85 5.34
N VAL A 141 -0.97 24.75 5.47
CA VAL A 141 -0.40 23.39 5.46
C VAL A 141 0.24 23.10 4.10
N VAL A 142 -0.41 23.50 3.00
CA VAL A 142 0.17 23.39 1.65
C VAL A 142 1.53 24.07 1.55
N TRP A 143 1.69 25.28 2.09
CA TRP A 143 2.97 25.99 2.03
C TRP A 143 4.08 25.36 2.89
N ASN A 144 3.72 24.61 3.91
CA ASN A 144 4.67 23.86 4.73
C ASN A 144 5.09 22.54 4.04
N ILE A 145 4.24 21.97 3.20
CA ILE A 145 4.52 20.72 2.47
C ILE A 145 5.23 21.00 1.14
N GLU A 146 4.71 21.92 0.33
CA GLU A 146 5.16 22.15 -1.04
C GLU A 146 6.57 22.76 -1.10
N SER A 147 7.49 22.10 -1.79
CA SER A 147 8.83 22.64 -2.03
C SER A 147 8.76 23.94 -2.81
N THR A 148 9.32 24.99 -2.21
CA THR A 148 9.38 26.31 -2.80
C THR A 148 10.77 26.50 -3.42
N LYS A 149 10.83 26.42 -4.75
CA LYS A 149 12.03 26.66 -5.55
C LYS A 149 12.10 28.10 -6.02
N ILE A 150 13.27 28.53 -6.51
CA ILE A 150 13.50 29.92 -6.93
C ILE A 150 12.51 30.40 -8.02
N LEU A 151 12.07 29.50 -8.90
CA LEU A 151 11.13 29.81 -9.99
C LEU A 151 9.72 30.16 -9.48
N ALA A 152 9.35 29.71 -8.28
CA ALA A 152 8.09 30.08 -7.64
C ALA A 152 8.19 31.43 -6.91
N LEU A 153 9.41 31.85 -6.56
CA LEU A 153 9.68 33.06 -5.78
C LEU A 153 10.01 34.28 -6.64
N GLY A 154 10.48 34.09 -7.87
CA GLY A 154 10.86 35.21 -8.72
C GLY A 154 11.48 34.84 -10.06
N ASP A 155 11.94 35.87 -10.76
CA ASP A 155 12.56 35.76 -12.09
C ASP A 155 14.09 35.72 -11.99
N ILE A 156 14.70 34.81 -12.74
CA ILE A 156 16.15 34.70 -12.87
C ILE A 156 16.59 35.36 -14.17
N SER A 157 17.42 36.40 -14.06
CA SER A 157 18.08 37.06 -15.19
C SER A 157 19.58 36.82 -15.14
N THR A 158 20.20 36.60 -16.30
CA THR A 158 21.65 36.40 -16.40
C THR A 158 22.27 37.52 -17.21
N ASN A 159 23.19 38.27 -16.60
CA ASN A 159 23.99 39.27 -17.29
C ASN A 159 25.36 38.69 -17.63
N VAL A 160 25.54 38.35 -18.91
CA VAL A 160 26.79 37.77 -19.44
C VAL A 160 27.92 38.79 -19.52
N ALA A 161 27.62 40.09 -19.62
CA ALA A 161 28.64 41.13 -19.71
C ALA A 161 29.33 41.34 -18.36
N ASP A 162 28.54 41.37 -17.29
CA ASP A 162 29.04 41.58 -15.92
C ASP A 162 29.33 40.26 -15.19
N MET A 163 28.99 39.11 -15.79
CA MET A 163 29.11 37.77 -15.18
C MET A 163 28.34 37.65 -13.86
N VAL A 164 27.13 38.19 -13.83
CA VAL A 164 26.25 38.21 -12.65
C VAL A 164 24.92 37.54 -12.97
N VAL A 165 24.44 36.72 -12.05
CA VAL A 165 23.07 36.21 -11.99
C VAL A 165 22.29 37.13 -11.06
N GLN A 166 21.18 37.66 -11.57
CA GLN A 166 20.25 38.52 -10.85
C GLN A 166 18.96 37.74 -10.62
N VAL A 167 18.56 37.61 -9.36
CA VAL A 167 17.26 37.04 -8.97
C VAL A 167 16.39 38.18 -8.48
N ASN A 168 15.28 38.41 -9.17
CA ASN A 168 14.29 39.40 -8.77
C ASN A 168 13.13 38.67 -8.10
N LEU A 169 13.07 38.74 -6.77
CA LEU A 169 12.00 38.11 -6.00
C LEU A 169 10.74 38.95 -6.07
N ASN A 170 9.57 38.29 -6.09
CA ASN A 170 8.29 38.97 -6.09
C ASN A 170 7.78 39.14 -4.64
N ASP A 171 7.57 40.39 -4.25
CA ASP A 171 7.16 40.79 -2.90
C ASP A 171 5.84 40.12 -2.47
N GLU A 172 4.89 39.96 -3.39
CA GLU A 172 3.56 39.39 -3.12
C GLU A 172 3.63 37.88 -2.80
N THR A 173 4.44 37.13 -3.55
CA THR A 173 4.60 35.67 -3.32
C THR A 173 5.42 35.35 -2.08
N LEU A 174 6.33 36.26 -1.67
CA LEU A 174 7.10 36.13 -0.44
C LEU A 174 6.20 36.28 0.80
N LEU A 175 5.32 37.28 0.82
CA LEU A 175 4.41 37.54 1.93
C LEU A 175 3.34 36.46 2.08
N GLU A 176 2.86 35.89 0.98
CA GLU A 176 1.95 34.74 1.02
C GLU A 176 2.66 33.51 1.61
N ARG A 177 3.90 33.22 1.20
CA ARG A 177 4.62 32.01 1.63
C ARG A 177 5.21 32.09 3.03
N TRP A 178 5.53 33.27 3.55
CA TRP A 178 6.05 33.51 4.90
C TRP A 178 5.14 34.47 5.70
N PRO A 179 3.97 34.00 6.17
CA PRO A 179 3.03 34.84 6.91
C PRO A 179 3.56 35.28 8.29
N THR A 180 4.65 34.69 8.79
CA THR A 180 5.24 35.01 10.10
C THR A 180 6.12 36.26 10.08
N TYR A 181 6.56 36.73 8.91
CA TYR A 181 7.43 37.89 8.77
C TYR A 181 6.70 39.04 8.08
N ASP A 182 6.52 40.16 8.78
CA ASP A 182 5.87 41.37 8.25
C ASP A 182 6.76 42.18 7.28
N ASP A 183 8.02 41.80 7.09
CA ASP A 183 9.00 42.54 6.29
C ASP A 183 9.67 41.62 5.26
N GLU A 184 9.40 41.88 3.97
CA GLU A 184 10.03 41.26 2.79
C GLU A 184 11.57 41.30 2.90
N GLY A 185 12.05 42.32 3.61
CA GLY A 185 13.44 42.53 3.98
C GLY A 185 14.07 41.35 4.73
N VAL A 186 13.32 40.63 5.55
CA VAL A 186 13.87 39.54 6.38
C VAL A 186 13.91 38.23 5.59
N VAL A 187 12.86 37.94 4.83
CA VAL A 187 12.75 36.72 4.02
C VAL A 187 13.81 36.72 2.92
N ALA A 188 14.03 37.85 2.25
CA ALA A 188 15.09 37.96 1.24
C ALA A 188 16.52 37.87 1.82
N SER A 189 16.72 38.09 3.14
CA SER A 189 18.01 37.75 3.78
C SER A 189 18.15 36.26 4.05
N GLU A 190 17.11 35.59 4.54
CA GLU A 190 17.16 34.13 4.73
C GLU A 190 17.41 33.42 3.39
N ILE A 191 16.74 33.87 2.32
CA ILE A 191 16.98 33.35 0.96
C ILE A 191 18.42 33.60 0.51
N ALA A 192 18.97 34.80 0.76
CA ALA A 192 20.35 35.12 0.40
C ALA A 192 21.35 34.25 1.18
N GLU A 193 21.16 34.05 2.48
CA GLU A 193 22.01 33.20 3.32
C GLU A 193 21.97 31.74 2.84
N THR A 194 20.78 31.20 2.54
CA THR A 194 20.63 29.87 1.96
C THR A 194 21.37 29.74 0.62
N ILE A 195 21.37 30.78 -0.22
CA ILE A 195 22.13 30.80 -1.49
C ILE A 195 23.64 30.83 -1.22
N GLU A 196 24.11 31.62 -0.24
CA GLU A 196 25.53 31.67 0.13
C GLU A 196 26.04 30.32 0.64
N ASP A 197 25.27 29.67 1.51
CA ASP A 197 25.62 28.36 2.07
C ASP A 197 25.61 27.25 1.03
N ALA A 198 24.61 27.23 0.14
CA ALA A 198 24.47 26.21 -0.89
C ALA A 198 25.49 26.34 -2.03
N LEU A 199 25.76 27.57 -2.50
CA LEU A 199 26.64 27.82 -3.65
C LEU A 199 28.09 28.15 -3.24
N GLY A 200 28.33 28.48 -1.97
CA GLY A 200 29.65 28.89 -1.46
C GLY A 200 30.16 30.20 -2.05
N ILE A 201 29.25 31.10 -2.46
CA ILE A 201 29.56 32.37 -3.14
C ILE A 201 28.92 33.52 -2.37
N LYS A 202 29.60 34.68 -2.31
CA LYS A 202 29.04 35.88 -1.71
C LYS A 202 27.92 36.45 -2.57
N THR A 203 26.76 36.66 -1.95
CA THR A 203 25.63 37.35 -2.55
C THR A 203 25.73 38.86 -2.24
N ARG A 204 25.29 39.68 -3.18
CA ARG A 204 25.05 41.11 -2.98
C ARG A 204 23.55 41.33 -3.04
N ARG A 205 23.03 42.06 -2.06
CA ARG A 205 21.60 42.28 -1.92
C ARG A 205 21.24 43.76 -2.03
N GLU A 206 20.20 44.04 -2.80
CA GLU A 206 19.52 45.33 -2.86
C GLU A 206 18.00 45.13 -2.72
N GLY A 207 17.47 45.17 -1.49
CA GLY A 207 16.05 44.95 -1.24
C GLY A 207 15.63 43.49 -1.51
N THR A 208 14.85 43.28 -2.57
CA THR A 208 14.40 41.98 -3.08
C THR A 208 15.20 41.47 -4.29
N LEU A 209 16.16 42.27 -4.75
CA LEU A 209 17.12 41.87 -5.77
C LEU A 209 18.35 41.20 -5.11
N ILE A 210 18.65 39.97 -5.52
CA ILE A 210 19.83 39.22 -5.11
C ILE A 210 20.75 39.04 -6.33
N GLU A 211 22.01 39.43 -6.18
CA GLU A 211 23.03 39.33 -7.21
C GLU A 211 24.18 38.44 -6.75
N PHE A 212 24.61 37.50 -7.59
CA PHE A 212 25.80 36.69 -7.32
C PHE A 212 26.48 36.27 -8.62
N GLY A 213 27.76 35.91 -8.54
CA GLY A 213 28.55 35.56 -9.72
C GLY A 213 29.80 34.75 -9.37
N PRO A 214 30.40 34.05 -10.33
CA PRO A 214 31.57 33.22 -10.07
C PRO A 214 32.79 34.06 -9.69
N GLU A 215 33.62 33.54 -8.76
CA GLU A 215 34.86 34.21 -8.33
C GLU A 215 35.86 34.46 -9.46
N SER A 216 35.76 33.68 -10.54
CA SER A 216 36.52 33.86 -11.78
C SER A 216 35.59 33.92 -13.00
N PRO A 217 35.87 34.78 -13.99
CA PRO A 217 35.00 34.99 -15.15
C PRO A 217 35.01 33.75 -16.06
N SER A 218 34.07 32.84 -15.81
CA SER A 218 33.84 31.62 -16.58
C SER A 218 32.36 31.48 -16.91
N TYR A 219 32.03 31.58 -18.19
CA TYR A 219 30.65 31.40 -18.69
C TYR A 219 30.07 30.04 -18.31
N ARG A 220 30.90 28.98 -18.34
CA ARG A 220 30.47 27.62 -17.96
C ARG A 220 30.09 27.54 -16.48
N ARG A 221 30.87 28.16 -15.60
CA ARG A 221 30.55 28.16 -14.16
C ARG A 221 29.29 28.97 -13.88
N LEU A 222 29.10 30.08 -14.59
CA LEU A 222 27.88 30.87 -14.46
C LEU A 222 26.63 30.08 -14.84
N LEU A 223 26.65 29.32 -15.94
CA LEU A 223 25.53 28.43 -16.30
C LEU A 223 25.31 27.31 -15.27
N GLN A 224 26.39 26.73 -14.74
CA GLN A 224 26.29 25.74 -13.66
C GLN A 224 25.66 26.32 -12.40
N LEU A 225 26.00 27.56 -12.04
CA LEU A 225 25.41 28.24 -10.88
C LEU A 225 23.91 28.52 -11.07
N VAL A 226 23.47 28.81 -12.30
CA VAL A 226 22.04 28.97 -12.59
C VAL A 226 21.29 27.63 -12.47
N GLU A 227 21.89 26.53 -12.93
CA GLU A 227 21.31 25.19 -12.76
C GLU A 227 21.29 24.79 -11.28
N GLU A 228 22.41 24.94 -10.55
CA GLU A 228 22.49 24.69 -9.11
C GLU A 228 21.47 25.53 -8.33
N LEU A 229 21.28 26.82 -8.69
CA LEU A 229 20.28 27.69 -8.07
C LEU A 229 18.84 27.19 -8.28
N ARG A 230 18.54 26.58 -9.43
CA ARG A 230 17.18 26.08 -9.73
C ARG A 230 16.80 24.86 -8.89
N ASP A 231 17.78 24.09 -8.44
CA ASP A 231 17.57 22.88 -7.66
C ASP A 231 17.46 23.15 -6.15
N ILE A 232 17.92 24.33 -5.67
CA ILE A 232 17.83 24.70 -4.26
C ILE A 232 16.35 24.87 -3.84
N VAL A 233 16.00 24.21 -2.74
CA VAL A 233 14.71 24.36 -2.06
C VAL A 233 14.86 25.32 -0.88
N PHE A 234 14.02 26.36 -0.84
CA PHE A 234 14.09 27.42 0.17
C PHE A 234 13.16 27.17 1.36
N LYS A 235 12.06 26.44 1.14
CA LYS A 235 11.06 26.09 2.15
C LYS A 235 10.24 24.89 1.68
N GLY A 236 9.68 24.13 2.61
CA GLY A 236 8.88 22.95 2.35
C GLY A 236 9.72 21.68 2.30
N ILE A 237 9.08 20.57 1.94
CA ILE A 237 9.75 19.26 1.86
C ILE A 237 10.31 19.08 0.44
N GLU A 238 11.63 18.87 0.33
CA GLU A 238 12.34 18.78 -0.96
C GLU A 238 11.76 17.72 -1.91
N GLU A 239 11.28 16.61 -1.35
CA GLU A 239 10.75 15.47 -2.09
C GLU A 239 9.33 15.72 -2.64
N VAL A 240 8.64 16.79 -2.20
CA VAL A 240 7.28 17.14 -2.64
C VAL A 240 7.31 18.33 -3.60
N SER A 241 7.07 18.08 -4.89
CA SER A 241 7.15 19.10 -5.94
C SER A 241 5.92 20.00 -6.01
N ARG A 242 4.73 19.45 -5.73
CA ARG A 242 3.46 20.14 -5.91
C ARG A 242 2.39 19.57 -4.98
N VAL A 243 1.49 20.42 -4.51
CA VAL A 243 0.32 19.99 -3.72
C VAL A 243 -0.97 20.55 -4.32
N VAL A 244 -1.99 19.70 -4.45
CA VAL A 244 -3.31 20.03 -4.98
C VAL A 244 -4.36 19.86 -3.89
N ILE A 245 -5.15 20.89 -3.65
CA ILE A 245 -6.28 20.83 -2.71
C ILE A 245 -7.53 20.34 -3.46
N ARG A 246 -8.19 19.32 -2.93
CA ARG A 246 -9.51 18.87 -3.38
C ARG A 246 -10.51 18.93 -2.22
N LYS A 247 -11.78 19.09 -2.57
CA LYS A 247 -12.88 18.94 -1.62
C LYS A 247 -13.47 17.55 -1.83
N GLU A 248 -13.49 16.75 -0.79
CA GLU A 248 -14.12 15.44 -0.80
C GLU A 248 -15.17 15.37 0.31
N ASN A 249 -16.18 14.52 0.11
CA ASN A 249 -17.17 14.27 1.16
C ASN A 249 -16.62 13.17 2.05
N ASN A 250 -16.57 13.43 3.35
CA ASN A 250 -16.23 12.41 4.32
C ASN A 250 -17.39 11.39 4.39
N GLU A 251 -17.08 10.11 4.16
CA GLU A 251 -18.08 9.03 4.13
C GLU A 251 -18.79 8.84 5.48
N ASP A 252 -18.17 9.22 6.59
CA ASP A 252 -18.70 9.03 7.95
C ASP A 252 -19.58 10.20 8.42
N THR A 253 -19.28 11.43 7.99
CA THR A 253 -19.95 12.65 8.48
C THR A 253 -20.84 13.33 7.44
N ASP A 254 -20.78 12.92 6.16
CA ASP A 254 -21.46 13.57 5.03
C ASP A 254 -21.08 15.08 4.88
N GLU A 255 -19.95 15.51 5.48
CA GLU A 255 -19.44 16.88 5.40
C GLU A 255 -18.33 17.00 4.32
N GLU A 256 -18.26 18.16 3.65
CA GLU A 256 -17.20 18.47 2.69
C GLU A 256 -15.91 18.83 3.44
N GLU A 257 -14.87 18.01 3.34
CA GLU A 257 -13.53 18.27 3.88
C GLU A 257 -12.51 18.57 2.77
N PHE A 258 -11.51 19.41 3.10
CA PHE A 258 -10.37 19.66 2.21
C PHE A 258 -9.30 18.57 2.40
N VAL A 259 -8.98 17.85 1.32
CA VAL A 259 -7.94 16.82 1.24
C VAL A 259 -6.82 17.32 0.33
N LEU A 260 -5.57 17.07 0.72
CA LEU A 260 -4.38 17.48 -0.03
C LEU A 260 -3.78 16.27 -0.75
N TYR A 261 -3.58 16.40 -2.06
CA TYR A 261 -2.85 15.42 -2.86
C TYR A 261 -1.47 15.95 -3.21
N THR A 262 -0.43 15.18 -2.92
CA THR A 262 0.95 15.59 -3.18
C THR A 262 1.53 14.87 -4.39
N GLU A 263 2.34 15.59 -5.17
CA GLU A 263 3.25 15.02 -6.15
C GLU A 263 4.61 14.92 -5.48
N GLY A 264 5.08 13.70 -5.25
CA GLY A 264 6.16 13.42 -4.31
C GLY A 264 5.67 12.79 -3.01
N SER A 265 6.56 12.05 -2.35
CA SER A 265 6.30 11.42 -1.05
C SER A 265 7.44 11.70 -0.09
N ALA A 266 7.06 12.09 1.13
CA ALA A 266 7.93 12.26 2.27
C ALA A 266 7.12 12.00 3.54
N PHE A 267 6.58 10.79 3.65
CA PHE A 267 5.51 10.47 4.58
C PHE A 267 5.85 10.80 6.04
N GLY A 268 7.10 10.55 6.46
CA GLY A 268 7.55 10.87 7.81
C GLY A 268 7.52 12.36 8.15
N ASP A 269 8.01 13.19 7.22
CA ASP A 269 8.08 14.64 7.42
C ASP A 269 6.69 15.27 7.31
N ALA A 270 5.84 14.75 6.42
CA ALA A 270 4.46 15.20 6.26
C ALA A 270 3.62 14.97 7.53
N LEU A 271 3.76 13.82 8.18
CA LEU A 271 3.05 13.51 9.43
C LEU A 271 3.47 14.38 10.62
N ALA A 272 4.64 15.03 10.56
CA ALA A 272 5.13 15.90 11.63
C ALA A 272 4.62 17.35 11.51
N ILE A 273 3.96 17.69 10.41
CA ILE A 273 3.45 19.05 10.16
C ILE A 273 2.16 19.28 10.94
N GLU A 274 2.07 20.44 11.59
CA GLU A 274 0.88 20.88 12.33
C GLU A 274 -0.34 21.03 11.40
N GLY A 275 -1.47 20.45 11.79
CA GLY A 275 -2.72 20.44 11.03
C GLY A 275 -2.89 19.24 10.09
N VAL A 276 -1.89 18.36 9.96
CA VAL A 276 -2.01 17.09 9.24
C VAL A 276 -2.58 16.01 10.16
N ASP A 277 -3.63 15.33 9.70
CA ASP A 277 -4.21 14.18 10.40
C ASP A 277 -3.37 12.93 10.14
N ALA A 278 -2.55 12.58 11.14
CA ALA A 278 -1.67 11.42 11.08
C ALA A 278 -2.39 10.06 11.08
N SER A 279 -3.68 10.02 11.45
CA SER A 279 -4.44 8.76 11.55
C SER A 279 -5.06 8.33 10.21
N ARG A 280 -5.34 9.29 9.32
CA ARG A 280 -5.96 9.05 8.01
C ARG A 280 -5.02 9.26 6.83
N THR A 281 -3.92 9.99 7.00
CA THR A 281 -2.97 10.28 5.91
C THR A 281 -2.32 9.01 5.36
N THR A 282 -2.32 8.86 4.03
CA THR A 282 -1.79 7.69 3.32
C THR A 282 -0.72 8.06 2.29
N SER A 283 0.13 7.09 1.93
CA SER A 283 1.18 7.24 0.93
C SER A 283 1.23 6.00 0.04
N ASN A 284 1.47 6.20 -1.25
CA ASN A 284 1.65 5.10 -2.20
C ASN A 284 3.07 4.49 -2.15
N ASN A 285 3.99 5.07 -1.36
CA ASN A 285 5.33 4.53 -1.16
C ASN A 285 5.35 3.54 0.02
N ILE A 286 5.29 2.24 -0.30
CA ILE A 286 5.25 1.15 0.69
C ILE A 286 6.46 1.11 1.64
N HIS A 287 7.64 1.55 1.18
CA HIS A 287 8.85 1.55 2.02
C HIS A 287 8.85 2.68 3.05
N GLU A 288 8.27 3.83 2.69
CA GLU A 288 8.07 4.92 3.64
C GLU A 288 7.04 4.54 4.70
N VAL A 289 5.93 3.91 4.29
CA VAL A 289 4.91 3.39 5.21
C VAL A 289 5.52 2.38 6.18
N HIS A 290 6.32 1.43 5.68
CA HIS A 290 7.04 0.48 6.52
C HIS A 290 7.97 1.16 7.54
N LYS A 291 8.71 2.18 7.12
CA LYS A 291 9.65 2.90 7.99
C LYS A 291 8.96 3.66 9.11
N GLN A 292 7.77 4.22 8.86
CA GLN A 292 7.07 5.07 9.83
C GLN A 292 6.02 4.33 10.67
N LEU A 293 5.24 3.44 10.06
CA LEU A 293 4.10 2.75 10.70
C LEU A 293 4.37 1.27 10.99
N GLY A 294 5.38 0.67 10.35
CA GLY A 294 5.76 -0.73 10.55
C GLY A 294 5.24 -1.69 9.49
N ILE A 295 5.53 -2.98 9.67
CA ILE A 295 5.35 -4.00 8.63
C ILE A 295 3.88 -4.33 8.32
N GLU A 296 3.00 -4.36 9.33
CA GLU A 296 1.57 -4.63 9.12
C GLU A 296 0.88 -3.50 8.37
N ALA A 297 1.28 -2.24 8.62
CA ALA A 297 0.80 -1.10 7.86
C ALA A 297 1.27 -1.16 6.40
N ALA A 298 2.51 -1.60 6.17
CA ALA A 298 3.01 -1.81 4.82
C ALA A 298 2.31 -2.97 4.10
N ARG A 299 2.00 -4.05 4.82
CA ARG A 299 1.24 -5.20 4.30
C ARG A 299 -0.15 -4.76 3.84
N GLU A 300 -0.85 -3.98 4.66
CA GLU A 300 -2.16 -3.43 4.30
C GLU A 300 -2.05 -2.45 3.13
N ALA A 301 -1.04 -1.56 3.13
CA ALA A 301 -0.79 -0.66 2.02
C ALA A 301 -0.54 -1.39 0.69
N ILE A 302 0.15 -2.54 0.69
CA ILE A 302 0.31 -3.39 -0.50
C ILE A 302 -1.04 -3.93 -0.97
N ILE A 303 -1.90 -4.40 -0.07
CA ILE A 303 -3.22 -4.94 -0.40
C ILE A 303 -4.09 -3.84 -1.01
N ASP A 304 -4.21 -2.69 -0.33
CA ASP A 304 -5.06 -1.58 -0.74
C ASP A 304 -4.60 -0.98 -2.06
N GLU A 305 -3.30 -0.74 -2.23
CA GLU A 305 -2.75 -0.17 -3.45
C GLU A 305 -2.92 -1.13 -4.64
N THR A 306 -2.68 -2.42 -4.44
CA THR A 306 -2.88 -3.44 -5.48
C THR A 306 -4.35 -3.53 -5.87
N MET A 307 -5.25 -3.50 -4.89
CA MET A 307 -6.70 -3.52 -5.12
C MET A 307 -7.15 -2.27 -5.87
N ASN A 308 -6.71 -1.08 -5.45
CA ASN A 308 -7.05 0.19 -6.10
C ASN A 308 -6.55 0.20 -7.55
N THR A 309 -5.31 -0.25 -7.80
CA THR A 309 -4.75 -0.36 -9.15
C THR A 309 -5.57 -1.29 -10.05
N LEU A 310 -6.08 -2.41 -9.52
CA LEU A 310 -6.95 -3.33 -10.25
C LEU A 310 -8.34 -2.72 -10.51
N ARG A 311 -8.91 -2.03 -9.50
CA ARG A 311 -10.22 -1.38 -9.61
C ARG A 311 -10.25 -0.29 -10.66
N GLU A 312 -9.22 0.55 -10.72
CA GLU A 312 -9.08 1.61 -11.73
C GLU A 312 -9.06 1.06 -13.16
N GLN A 313 -8.62 -0.17 -13.36
CA GLN A 313 -8.61 -0.85 -14.65
C GLN A 313 -9.92 -1.61 -14.94
N GLY A 314 -10.93 -1.50 -14.07
CA GLY A 314 -12.20 -2.22 -14.17
C GLY A 314 -12.05 -3.72 -13.92
N LEU A 315 -11.00 -4.14 -13.22
CA LEU A 315 -10.68 -5.53 -12.88
C LEU A 315 -11.04 -5.82 -11.42
N ASP A 316 -12.26 -5.45 -11.03
CA ASP A 316 -12.79 -5.62 -9.67
C ASP A 316 -13.01 -7.09 -9.26
N ASP A 317 -12.96 -8.01 -10.24
CA ASP A 317 -13.28 -9.42 -10.06
C ASP A 317 -12.17 -10.24 -9.38
N VAL A 318 -10.97 -9.65 -9.20
CA VAL A 318 -9.88 -10.33 -8.49
C VAL A 318 -10.21 -10.39 -7.00
N ASN A 319 -10.25 -11.60 -6.45
CA ASN A 319 -10.54 -11.80 -5.04
C ASN A 319 -9.41 -11.27 -4.15
N ILE A 320 -9.75 -10.44 -3.16
CA ILE A 320 -8.80 -9.87 -2.18
C ILE A 320 -7.92 -10.93 -1.50
N ARG A 321 -8.40 -12.17 -1.33
CA ARG A 321 -7.62 -13.27 -0.71
C ARG A 321 -6.34 -13.59 -1.46
N HIS A 322 -6.34 -13.44 -2.79
CA HIS A 322 -5.12 -13.64 -3.59
C HIS A 322 -4.11 -12.52 -3.30
N LEU A 323 -4.59 -11.29 -3.14
CA LEU A 323 -3.76 -10.13 -2.82
C LEU A 323 -3.20 -10.23 -1.38
N MET A 324 -4.03 -10.65 -0.43
CA MET A 324 -3.62 -10.93 0.95
C MET A 324 -2.50 -11.96 0.99
N LEU A 325 -2.65 -13.08 0.27
CA LEU A 325 -1.63 -14.12 0.22
C LEU A 325 -0.29 -13.58 -0.31
N VAL A 326 -0.33 -12.75 -1.35
CA VAL A 326 0.90 -12.13 -1.89
C VAL A 326 1.53 -11.16 -0.89
N ALA A 327 0.73 -10.27 -0.29
CA ALA A 327 1.21 -9.32 0.70
C ALA A 327 1.79 -10.01 1.94
N ASP A 328 1.14 -11.08 2.42
CA ASP A 328 1.63 -11.89 3.55
C ASP A 328 2.98 -12.54 3.22
N ILE A 329 3.13 -13.13 2.02
CA ILE A 329 4.42 -13.71 1.58
C ILE A 329 5.51 -12.63 1.46
N MET A 330 5.17 -11.46 0.93
CA MET A 330 6.11 -10.33 0.78
C MET A 330 6.56 -9.72 2.11
N THR A 331 5.83 -9.95 3.20
CA THR A 331 6.09 -9.30 4.51
C THR A 331 6.41 -10.28 5.63
N ASN A 332 6.46 -11.59 5.34
CA ASN A 332 6.59 -12.66 6.33
C ASN A 332 7.84 -12.54 7.23
N ASP A 333 8.96 -12.08 6.69
CA ASP A 333 10.24 -12.01 7.43
C ASP A 333 10.42 -10.71 8.23
N GLY A 334 9.35 -9.91 8.36
CA GLY A 334 9.38 -8.63 9.06
C GLY A 334 10.01 -7.49 8.25
N THR A 335 10.27 -7.72 6.96
CA THR A 335 10.70 -6.72 5.98
C THR A 335 9.94 -6.93 4.68
N ILE A 336 9.86 -5.90 3.82
CA ILE A 336 9.25 -6.03 2.49
C ILE A 336 10.28 -6.66 1.54
N GLU A 337 9.96 -7.84 1.01
CA GLU A 337 10.76 -8.54 0.00
C GLU A 337 10.10 -8.48 -1.39
N SER A 338 10.94 -8.35 -2.43
CA SER A 338 10.48 -8.46 -3.82
C SER A 338 10.15 -9.92 -4.15
N ILE A 339 9.15 -10.17 -4.99
CA ILE A 339 8.83 -11.54 -5.45
C ILE A 339 9.94 -12.11 -6.36
N GLY A 340 10.68 -11.24 -7.06
CA GLY A 340 11.71 -11.63 -8.02
C GLY A 340 12.99 -12.24 -7.42
N ARG A 341 14.02 -12.33 -8.27
CA ARG A 341 15.30 -13.01 -7.97
C ARG A 341 16.11 -12.46 -6.78
N HIS A 342 15.82 -11.25 -6.31
CA HIS A 342 16.56 -10.62 -5.21
C HIS A 342 15.80 -10.68 -3.88
N GLY A 343 14.60 -11.24 -3.86
CA GLY A 343 13.85 -11.53 -2.64
C GLY A 343 13.40 -12.98 -2.65
N ILE A 344 12.10 -13.21 -2.47
CA ILE A 344 11.48 -14.51 -2.16
C ILE A 344 11.94 -15.65 -3.06
N SER A 345 12.00 -15.45 -4.38
CA SER A 345 12.38 -16.53 -5.31
C SER A 345 13.88 -16.87 -5.25
N GLY A 346 14.73 -15.87 -4.96
CA GLY A 346 16.17 -16.03 -4.84
C GLY A 346 16.65 -16.48 -3.45
N SER A 347 15.82 -16.27 -2.42
CA SER A 347 16.07 -16.68 -1.03
C SER A 347 15.50 -18.06 -0.68
N LYS A 348 14.83 -18.75 -1.62
CA LYS A 348 14.36 -20.13 -1.41
C LYS A 348 15.49 -21.05 -0.94
N ASP A 349 15.19 -21.87 0.06
CA ASP A 349 16.17 -22.79 0.64
C ASP A 349 16.72 -23.78 -0.41
N SER A 350 15.84 -24.34 -1.26
CA SER A 350 16.25 -25.28 -2.30
C SER A 350 17.20 -24.65 -3.33
N VAL A 351 18.34 -25.31 -3.53
CA VAL A 351 19.33 -25.00 -4.57
C VAL A 351 18.75 -25.24 -5.96
N LEU A 352 18.04 -26.36 -6.15
CA LEU A 352 17.43 -26.71 -7.43
C LEU A 352 16.33 -25.73 -7.83
N ALA A 353 15.52 -25.28 -6.87
CA ALA A 353 14.51 -24.26 -7.08
C ALA A 353 15.13 -22.93 -7.55
N ARG A 354 16.15 -22.44 -6.83
CA ARG A 354 16.87 -21.21 -7.20
C ARG A 354 17.51 -21.34 -8.59
N ALA A 355 18.20 -22.44 -8.84
CA ALA A 355 18.90 -22.69 -10.10
C ALA A 355 17.96 -22.81 -11.32
N ALA A 356 16.75 -23.35 -11.12
CA ALA A 356 15.74 -23.48 -12.17
C ALA A 356 15.03 -22.15 -12.51
N PHE A 357 15.01 -21.19 -11.59
CA PHE A 357 14.34 -19.91 -11.76
C PHE A 357 15.19 -18.90 -12.56
N GLU A 358 16.39 -18.54 -12.07
CA GLU A 358 17.31 -17.61 -12.75
C GLU A 358 18.76 -17.84 -12.26
N VAL A 359 19.76 -17.35 -13.01
CA VAL A 359 21.19 -17.37 -12.60
C VAL A 359 21.73 -18.76 -12.22
N THR A 360 21.34 -19.79 -12.98
CA THR A 360 21.61 -21.22 -12.71
C THR A 360 23.05 -21.56 -12.32
N VAL A 361 24.03 -21.04 -13.07
CA VAL A 361 25.44 -21.43 -12.88
C VAL A 361 25.99 -20.94 -11.55
N ASN A 362 25.64 -19.72 -11.13
CA ASN A 362 26.16 -19.17 -9.88
C ASN A 362 25.56 -19.90 -8.67
N HIS A 363 24.25 -20.15 -8.66
CA HIS A 363 23.61 -20.88 -7.56
C HIS A 363 24.20 -22.29 -7.37
N LEU A 364 24.44 -23.03 -8.45
CA LEU A 364 25.04 -24.36 -8.35
C LEU A 364 26.50 -24.33 -7.89
N LEU A 365 27.27 -23.33 -8.32
CA LEU A 365 28.67 -23.18 -7.89
C LEU A 365 28.76 -22.77 -6.43
N ASP A 366 27.96 -21.80 -5.99
CA ASP A 366 27.93 -21.34 -4.60
C ASP A 366 27.46 -22.47 -3.67
N ALA A 367 26.41 -23.19 -4.05
CA ALA A 367 25.95 -24.37 -3.30
C ALA A 367 27.05 -25.44 -3.19
N ALA A 368 27.79 -25.70 -4.27
CA ALA A 368 28.90 -26.67 -4.26
C ALA A 368 30.09 -26.21 -3.39
N ILE A 369 30.36 -24.90 -3.32
CA ILE A 369 31.41 -24.33 -2.48
C ILE A 369 31.04 -24.41 -0.99
N HIS A 370 29.78 -24.11 -0.66
CA HIS A 370 29.29 -24.10 0.72
C HIS A 370 28.84 -25.48 1.21
N GLY A 371 28.70 -26.46 0.30
CA GLY A 371 28.23 -27.80 0.62
C GLY A 371 26.75 -27.82 1.00
N GLU A 372 25.94 -27.01 0.33
CA GLU A 372 24.49 -26.96 0.55
C GLU A 372 23.84 -28.28 0.13
N GLU A 373 22.87 -28.73 0.93
CA GLU A 373 22.05 -29.91 0.67
C GLU A 373 20.63 -29.45 0.29
N ASP A 374 19.94 -30.25 -0.53
CA ASP A 374 18.58 -29.95 -1.00
C ASP A 374 17.64 -31.06 -0.53
N ASP A 375 16.69 -30.70 0.35
CA ASP A 375 15.76 -31.62 1.00
C ASP A 375 14.61 -32.08 0.07
N LEU A 376 14.42 -31.41 -1.07
CA LEU A 376 13.37 -31.71 -2.05
C LEU A 376 11.93 -31.61 -1.48
N ASP A 377 11.67 -30.65 -0.61
CA ASP A 377 10.33 -30.45 -0.01
C ASP A 377 9.39 -29.62 -0.91
N GLY A 378 9.94 -28.88 -1.87
CA GLY A 378 9.22 -27.99 -2.77
C GLY A 378 8.71 -28.67 -4.04
N VAL A 379 7.89 -27.91 -4.77
CA VAL A 379 7.23 -28.39 -6.00
C VAL A 379 8.24 -28.52 -7.15
N ILE A 380 9.16 -27.56 -7.28
CA ILE A 380 10.04 -27.45 -8.45
C ILE A 380 11.05 -28.59 -8.45
N GLU A 381 11.68 -28.84 -7.30
CA GLU A 381 12.70 -29.88 -7.16
C GLU A 381 12.13 -31.28 -7.37
N ASN A 382 10.95 -31.56 -6.79
CA ASN A 382 10.29 -32.85 -6.97
C ASN A 382 9.94 -33.12 -8.43
N VAL A 383 9.48 -32.11 -9.17
CA VAL A 383 9.22 -32.23 -10.61
C VAL A 383 10.52 -32.49 -11.40
N ILE A 384 11.61 -31.81 -11.07
CA ILE A 384 12.92 -31.99 -11.72
C ILE A 384 13.45 -33.42 -11.50
N VAL A 385 13.34 -33.94 -10.28
CA VAL A 385 13.85 -35.27 -9.89
C VAL A 385 12.87 -36.38 -10.30
N GLY A 386 11.62 -36.05 -10.62
CA GLY A 386 10.58 -37.00 -11.03
C GLY A 386 9.84 -37.67 -9.86
N LYS A 387 9.81 -37.03 -8.70
CA LYS A 387 8.99 -37.42 -7.54
C LYS A 387 7.61 -36.76 -7.60
N PRO A 388 6.55 -37.37 -7.04
CA PRO A 388 5.28 -36.68 -6.81
C PRO A 388 5.47 -35.44 -5.93
N ILE A 389 4.68 -34.40 -6.19
CA ILE A 389 4.68 -33.15 -5.41
C ILE A 389 3.76 -33.29 -4.19
N ALA A 390 4.10 -32.66 -3.07
CA ALA A 390 3.29 -32.66 -1.84
C ALA A 390 2.15 -31.61 -1.87
N ILE A 391 1.41 -31.55 -2.99
CA ILE A 391 0.23 -30.67 -3.15
C ILE A 391 -0.89 -31.43 -3.84
N GLY A 392 -2.15 -31.10 -3.52
CA GLY A 392 -3.33 -31.76 -4.04
C GLY A 392 -3.35 -33.25 -3.67
N THR A 393 -3.55 -34.13 -4.65
CA THR A 393 -3.62 -35.57 -4.41
C THR A 393 -2.29 -36.21 -4.01
N GLY A 394 -1.17 -35.51 -4.15
CA GLY A 394 0.15 -36.04 -3.89
C GLY A 394 0.51 -36.17 -2.41
N ASP A 395 -0.21 -35.48 -1.51
CA ASP A 395 -0.01 -35.51 -0.06
C ASP A 395 -1.13 -36.28 0.67
N VAL A 396 -1.92 -37.08 -0.06
CA VAL A 396 -2.98 -37.92 0.50
C VAL A 396 -2.49 -39.34 0.71
N ASP A 397 -2.38 -39.74 1.97
CA ASP A 397 -2.03 -41.12 2.36
C ASP A 397 -3.26 -42.04 2.40
N LEU A 398 -3.29 -43.04 1.52
CA LEU A 398 -4.34 -44.06 1.51
C LEU A 398 -3.98 -45.24 2.42
N ARG A 399 -4.90 -45.61 3.30
CA ARG A 399 -4.83 -46.84 4.10
C ARG A 399 -6.03 -47.71 3.80
N MET A 400 -5.78 -48.91 3.28
CA MET A 400 -6.82 -49.91 3.02
C MET A 400 -6.56 -51.12 3.92
N GLY A 401 -7.56 -51.48 4.74
CA GLY A 401 -7.53 -52.73 5.49
C GLY A 401 -8.03 -53.88 4.63
N SER A 402 -7.31 -55.01 4.62
CA SER A 402 -7.84 -56.28 4.11
C SER A 402 -8.64 -56.95 5.23
N LEU A 403 -9.95 -56.72 5.26
CA LEU A 403 -10.85 -57.56 6.06
C LEU A 403 -11.28 -58.72 5.16
N ASP A 404 -10.82 -59.93 5.50
CA ASP A 404 -11.36 -61.16 4.91
C ASP A 404 -12.82 -61.30 5.36
N VAL A 405 -13.73 -61.33 4.38
CA VAL A 405 -15.19 -61.32 4.59
C VAL A 405 -15.68 -62.57 5.34
N GLU A 406 -14.85 -63.59 5.49
CA GLU A 406 -15.22 -64.87 6.13
C GLU A 406 -15.38 -64.80 7.67
N ASP A 407 -14.80 -63.80 8.35
CA ASP A 407 -14.92 -63.66 9.82
C ASP A 407 -16.07 -62.74 10.27
N ALA A 408 -16.78 -62.08 9.34
CA ALA A 408 -17.91 -61.20 9.67
C ALA A 408 -19.19 -62.00 9.99
N ASP A 409 -19.38 -63.15 9.37
CA ASP A 409 -20.56 -64.01 9.60
C ASP A 409 -20.47 -64.84 10.90
N ALA A 410 -19.29 -64.98 11.49
CA ALA A 410 -19.10 -65.72 12.75
C ALA A 410 -19.48 -64.91 14.00
N ASN A 411 -19.60 -63.58 13.88
CA ASN A 411 -19.93 -62.67 14.99
C ASN A 411 -21.31 -62.00 14.85
N ALA A 412 -22.11 -62.40 13.86
CA ALA A 412 -23.53 -62.05 13.82
C ALA A 412 -24.26 -62.81 14.94
N ALA A 413 -24.67 -62.08 15.98
CA ALA A 413 -25.50 -62.62 17.06
C ALA A 413 -26.74 -63.32 16.46
N PRO A 414 -27.17 -64.48 16.99
CA PRO A 414 -28.36 -65.15 16.48
C PRO A 414 -29.58 -64.25 16.69
N GLU A 415 -30.37 -64.05 15.62
CA GLU A 415 -31.65 -63.35 15.70
C GLU A 415 -32.53 -63.97 16.79
N PRO A 416 -33.31 -63.17 17.55
CA PRO A 416 -34.22 -63.70 18.53
C PRO A 416 -35.31 -64.52 17.81
N SER A 417 -35.41 -65.81 18.15
CA SER A 417 -36.48 -66.67 17.66
C SER A 417 -37.81 -66.22 18.25
N ASP A 418 -38.76 -65.85 17.39
CA ASP A 418 -40.17 -65.71 17.73
C ASP A 418 -40.75 -67.10 18.05
N ASP A 419 -40.89 -67.40 19.34
CA ASP A 419 -41.77 -68.44 19.89
C ASP A 419 -42.70 -67.82 20.96
#